data_AF-M0KB60-F1
#
_entry.id   AF-M0KB60-F1
#
_cell.length_a   1.000
_cell.length_b   1.000
_cell.length_c   1.000
_cell.angle_alpha   90.00
_cell.angle_beta   90.00
_cell.angle_gamma   90.00
#
_symmetry.space_group_name_H-M   'P 1'
#
loop_
_entity.id
_entity.type
_entity.pdbx_description
1 polymer ?
#
loop_
_entity_poly.entity_id
_entity_poly.type
_entity_poly.pdbx_seq_one_letter_code
_entity_poly.pdbx_strand_id
1 'polypeptide(L)'
;MADSRSSALLDEDGNLFGLVNVVDALAALLVIAVVVAGAALVLQPEPEPPAPNTTNVTLDLGTQPEYIVTEITEGDTYSPNGNSELTITDVHLTPQGNQTRVILRATLQGPPDGDSLTYANAPPRLGRPLTIATSRYEVDGQIRAVGGDNSFTQEDTTVVLRDTMATAEARDVTPGDEIRLSGRTVATIEDVAAYTTENSTEQTVFVEAELDTHRQQSDRRFGGTQMRRGQTVTLPAEDYTFDGRIEKVDSGLQPTTTDVLLETTVDAETAGRIAAGDVTTVAGYEAAEVRTVTTYATQNPDRKRALVGLSLATLENAGRQQFGSAAVQRGNNITISTESYELSGTIERVGALEPRGTLTNRTVTLRMTDMRADMADAIEPGMTETSGGETIARVSRVNTEPSVIITTGDNGTVNVADHPYLRDITITTELRVRESTSGVQFKGESLQQGSTVVINLGTITIEATVVSVGL
;
A
#
# COMPACT_ATOMS: atom_id res chain seq x y z
N MET A 1 -72.39 -84.30 -30.59
CA MET A 1 -71.55 -85.50 -30.42
C MET A 1 -70.31 -85.26 -31.27
N ALA A 2 -69.22 -84.81 -30.63
CA ALA A 2 -67.99 -85.59 -30.31
C ALA A 2 -67.12 -85.73 -31.59
N ASP A 3 -65.87 -85.29 -31.65
CA ASP A 3 -64.77 -85.70 -30.77
C ASP A 3 -63.72 -84.63 -30.47
N SER A 4 -63.17 -84.73 -29.26
CA SER A 4 -61.98 -84.07 -28.76
C SER A 4 -60.73 -84.85 -29.18
N ARG A 5 -59.71 -84.18 -29.73
CA ARG A 5 -58.33 -84.71 -29.80
C ARG A 5 -57.43 -83.89 -28.89
N SER A 6 -57.10 -84.47 -27.74
CA SER A 6 -56.01 -84.05 -26.87
C SER A 6 -54.72 -84.74 -27.32
N SER A 7 -53.71 -83.98 -27.75
CA SER A 7 -52.35 -84.47 -27.96
C SER A 7 -51.72 -84.80 -26.60
N ALA A 8 -51.55 -86.09 -26.31
CA ALA A 8 -50.85 -86.56 -25.11
C ALA A 8 -49.34 -86.24 -25.25
N LEU A 9 -48.78 -85.61 -24.22
CA LEU A 9 -47.37 -85.20 -24.17
C LEU A 9 -46.41 -86.36 -23.83
N LEU A 10 -46.94 -87.51 -23.41
CA LEU A 10 -46.21 -88.74 -23.10
C LEU A 10 -46.88 -89.94 -23.79
N ASP A 11 -46.09 -90.86 -24.34
CA ASP A 11 -46.57 -92.13 -24.89
C ASP A 11 -46.57 -93.28 -23.86
N GLU A 12 -47.12 -94.43 -24.26
CA GLU A 12 -47.32 -95.62 -23.43
C GLU A 12 -46.00 -96.32 -23.03
N ASP A 13 -44.87 -95.93 -23.63
CA ASP A 13 -43.52 -96.44 -23.35
C ASP A 13 -42.68 -95.46 -22.49
N GLY A 14 -43.26 -94.33 -22.07
CA GLY A 14 -42.61 -93.34 -21.22
C GLY A 14 -41.66 -92.40 -21.96
N ASN A 15 -41.84 -92.19 -23.28
CA ASN A 15 -41.09 -91.19 -24.03
C ASN A 15 -41.83 -89.84 -24.08
N LEU A 16 -41.07 -88.74 -23.95
CA LEU A 16 -41.58 -87.38 -24.08
C LEU A 16 -41.47 -86.95 -25.56
N PHE A 17 -42.59 -86.57 -26.19
CA PHE A 17 -42.66 -86.21 -27.62
C PHE A 17 -42.15 -87.29 -28.62
N GLY A 18 -42.11 -88.58 -28.23
CA GLY A 18 -41.74 -89.70 -29.11
C GLY A 18 -40.27 -89.74 -29.57
N LEU A 19 -39.39 -88.96 -28.94
CA LEU A 19 -37.97 -88.83 -29.35
C LEU A 19 -36.96 -89.18 -28.24
N VAL A 20 -37.32 -89.07 -26.95
CA VAL A 20 -36.39 -89.31 -25.81
C VAL A 20 -37.12 -89.92 -24.61
N ASN A 21 -36.48 -90.86 -23.90
CA ASN A 21 -36.98 -91.49 -22.67
C ASN A 21 -37.09 -90.46 -21.52
N VAL A 22 -38.24 -90.41 -20.83
CA VAL A 22 -38.51 -89.42 -19.78
C VAL A 22 -37.51 -89.49 -18.62
N VAL A 23 -36.94 -90.66 -18.35
CA VAL A 23 -35.93 -90.86 -17.30
C VAL A 23 -34.61 -90.20 -17.69
N ASP A 24 -34.17 -90.36 -18.94
CA ASP A 24 -32.98 -89.69 -19.47
C ASP A 24 -33.18 -88.18 -19.58
N ALA A 25 -34.40 -87.73 -19.93
CA ALA A 25 -34.74 -86.31 -19.95
C ALA A 25 -34.62 -85.67 -18.55
N LEU A 26 -35.07 -86.37 -17.50
CA LEU A 26 -34.91 -85.92 -16.11
C LEU A 26 -33.46 -85.96 -15.63
N ALA A 27 -32.69 -86.99 -16.00
CA ALA A 27 -31.26 -87.09 -15.67
C ALA A 27 -30.45 -85.98 -16.35
N ALA A 28 -30.73 -85.69 -17.63
CA ALA A 28 -30.13 -84.57 -18.35
C ALA A 28 -30.50 -83.22 -17.70
N LEU A 29 -31.76 -83.04 -17.29
CA LEU A 29 -32.20 -81.85 -16.54
C LEU A 29 -31.47 -81.69 -15.20
N LEU A 30 -31.25 -82.79 -14.47
CA LEU A 30 -30.49 -82.79 -13.22
C LEU A 30 -29.02 -82.39 -13.48
N VAL A 31 -28.39 -82.97 -14.50
CA VAL A 31 -27.01 -82.62 -14.87
C VAL A 31 -26.91 -81.16 -15.30
N ILE A 32 -27.86 -80.67 -16.11
CA ILE A 32 -27.93 -79.26 -16.49
C ILE A 32 -28.13 -78.39 -15.24
N ALA A 33 -29.01 -78.77 -14.32
CA ALA A 33 -29.23 -78.03 -13.08
C ALA A 33 -27.98 -77.98 -12.20
N VAL A 34 -27.23 -79.09 -12.10
CA VAL A 34 -25.96 -79.17 -11.35
C VAL A 34 -24.87 -78.37 -12.04
N VAL A 35 -24.78 -78.39 -13.37
CA VAL A 35 -23.82 -77.60 -14.15
C VAL A 35 -24.14 -76.11 -14.06
N VAL A 36 -25.42 -75.72 -14.15
CA VAL A 36 -25.88 -74.34 -13.98
C VAL A 36 -25.67 -73.86 -12.55
N ALA A 37 -25.95 -74.69 -11.54
CA ALA A 37 -25.68 -74.37 -10.13
C ALA A 37 -24.17 -74.28 -9.83
N GLY A 38 -23.36 -75.17 -10.40
CA GLY A 38 -21.90 -75.14 -10.29
C GLY A 38 -21.30 -73.93 -11.00
N ALA A 39 -21.77 -73.61 -12.20
CA ALA A 39 -21.38 -72.40 -12.92
C ALA A 39 -21.81 -71.13 -12.18
N ALA A 40 -23.01 -71.11 -11.57
CA ALA A 40 -23.48 -69.99 -10.77
C ALA A 40 -22.65 -69.77 -9.51
N LEU A 41 -22.16 -70.83 -8.85
CA LEU A 41 -21.27 -70.73 -7.69
C LEU A 41 -19.85 -70.26 -8.06
N VAL A 42 -19.31 -70.71 -9.20
CA VAL A 42 -17.97 -70.31 -9.67
C VAL A 42 -17.96 -68.89 -10.26
N LEU A 43 -19.09 -68.44 -10.81
CA LEU A 43 -19.27 -67.11 -11.38
C LEU A 43 -19.88 -66.10 -10.39
N GLN A 44 -20.00 -66.45 -9.10
CA GLN A 44 -20.37 -65.47 -8.09
C GLN A 44 -19.25 -64.44 -7.99
N PRO A 45 -19.54 -63.14 -8.21
CA PRO A 45 -18.55 -62.11 -7.92
C PRO A 45 -18.18 -62.22 -6.44
N GLU A 46 -16.88 -62.23 -6.14
CA GLU A 46 -16.43 -62.16 -4.77
C GLU A 46 -17.06 -60.94 -4.10
N PRO A 47 -17.58 -61.07 -2.86
CA PRO A 47 -18.14 -59.93 -2.16
C PRO A 47 -17.07 -58.83 -2.08
N GLU A 48 -17.39 -57.63 -2.58
CA GLU A 48 -16.47 -56.50 -2.49
C GLU A 48 -16.08 -56.30 -1.02
N PRO A 49 -14.77 -56.19 -0.72
CA PRO A 49 -14.33 -55.94 0.64
C PRO A 49 -14.99 -54.65 1.15
N PRO A 50 -15.36 -54.58 2.44
CA PRO A 50 -15.97 -53.39 3.00
C PRO A 50 -15.10 -52.17 2.75
N ALA A 51 -15.72 -51.08 2.30
CA ALA A 51 -15.02 -49.84 2.00
C ALA A 51 -14.26 -49.35 3.24
N PRO A 52 -13.02 -48.86 3.09
CA PRO A 52 -12.27 -48.30 4.20
C PRO A 52 -13.00 -47.08 4.77
N ASN A 53 -12.85 -46.87 6.07
CA ASN A 53 -13.29 -45.62 6.68
C ASN A 53 -12.36 -44.50 6.22
N THR A 54 -12.90 -43.31 5.95
CA THR A 54 -12.11 -42.15 5.52
C THR A 54 -12.47 -40.89 6.30
N THR A 55 -11.48 -40.02 6.52
CA THR A 55 -11.72 -38.65 7.02
C THR A 55 -10.64 -37.71 6.52
N ASN A 56 -10.96 -36.43 6.42
CA ASN A 56 -9.97 -35.42 6.10
C ASN A 56 -9.37 -34.82 7.36
N VAL A 57 -8.10 -34.46 7.32
CA VAL A 57 -7.39 -33.77 8.40
C VAL A 57 -6.62 -32.58 7.86
N THR A 58 -6.47 -31.55 8.69
CA THR A 58 -5.50 -30.48 8.45
C THR A 58 -4.27 -30.72 9.30
N LEU A 59 -3.10 -30.80 8.67
CA LEU A 59 -1.81 -31.02 9.33
C LEU A 59 -0.97 -29.75 9.24
N ASP A 60 -0.42 -29.33 10.37
CA ASP A 60 0.55 -28.24 10.45
C ASP A 60 1.93 -28.84 10.67
N LEU A 61 2.76 -28.80 9.63
CA LEU A 61 4.11 -29.36 9.61
C LEU A 61 5.14 -28.37 10.19
N GLY A 62 4.70 -27.18 10.62
CA GLY A 62 5.58 -26.11 11.04
C GLY A 62 6.40 -25.57 9.87
N THR A 63 7.58 -25.03 10.19
CA THR A 63 8.52 -24.51 9.19
C THR A 63 9.39 -25.64 8.64
N GLN A 64 9.53 -25.67 7.32
CA GLN A 64 10.33 -26.65 6.60
C GLN A 64 11.38 -25.93 5.73
N PRO A 65 12.57 -26.51 5.55
CA PRO A 65 13.55 -25.98 4.62
C PRO A 65 13.09 -26.20 3.17
N GLU A 66 13.50 -25.32 2.27
CA GLU A 66 13.04 -25.30 0.88
C GLU A 66 13.21 -26.65 0.16
N TYR A 67 14.34 -27.32 0.35
CA TYR A 67 14.61 -28.63 -0.27
C TYR A 67 13.63 -29.74 0.16
N ILE A 68 12.95 -29.60 1.30
CA ILE A 68 11.86 -30.51 1.72
C ILE A 68 10.55 -30.05 1.08
N VAL A 69 10.26 -28.74 1.12
CA VAL A 69 9.02 -28.15 0.58
C VAL A 69 8.85 -28.49 -0.90
N THR A 70 9.93 -28.43 -1.68
CA THR A 70 9.92 -28.76 -3.11
C THR A 70 9.57 -30.21 -3.41
N GLU A 71 9.80 -31.12 -2.47
CA GLU A 71 9.49 -32.54 -2.63
C GLU A 71 8.06 -32.89 -2.20
N ILE A 72 7.41 -32.06 -1.36
CA ILE A 72 6.04 -32.29 -0.90
C ILE A 72 5.06 -31.94 -2.02
N THR A 73 4.31 -32.94 -2.48
CA THR A 73 3.37 -32.82 -3.59
C THR A 73 1.97 -33.31 -3.21
N GLU A 74 0.96 -32.68 -3.81
CA GLU A 74 -0.41 -33.22 -3.78
C GLU A 74 -0.45 -34.60 -4.44
N GLY A 75 -1.14 -35.55 -3.81
CA GLY A 75 -1.16 -36.95 -4.21
C GLY A 75 -0.10 -37.82 -3.54
N ASP A 76 0.85 -37.25 -2.80
CA ASP A 76 1.81 -38.05 -2.04
C ASP A 76 1.10 -38.92 -0.99
N THR A 77 1.50 -40.19 -0.92
CA THR A 77 0.88 -41.19 -0.04
C THR A 77 1.85 -41.76 0.99
N TYR A 78 1.35 -42.06 2.19
CA TYR A 78 2.11 -42.77 3.22
C TYR A 78 1.25 -43.83 3.93
N SER A 79 1.77 -45.07 4.01
CA SER A 79 1.07 -46.22 4.56
C SER A 79 1.93 -46.90 5.64
N PRO A 80 1.84 -46.48 6.92
CA PRO A 80 2.78 -46.88 7.97
C PRO A 80 2.69 -48.36 8.38
N ASN A 81 1.56 -49.02 8.13
CA ASN A 81 1.24 -50.37 8.61
C ASN A 81 0.50 -51.22 7.55
N GLY A 82 0.39 -50.75 6.31
CA GLY A 82 -0.21 -51.48 5.19
C GLY A 82 -1.74 -51.61 5.19
N ASN A 83 -2.44 -51.15 6.24
CA ASN A 83 -3.90 -51.13 6.32
C ASN A 83 -4.47 -49.74 6.66
N SER A 84 -3.61 -48.73 6.72
CA SER A 84 -3.95 -47.31 6.81
C SER A 84 -3.14 -46.57 5.76
N GLU A 85 -3.74 -45.56 5.16
CA GLU A 85 -3.12 -44.74 4.13
C GLU A 85 -3.44 -43.27 4.38
N LEU A 86 -2.44 -42.41 4.26
CA LEU A 86 -2.57 -40.96 4.24
C LEU A 86 -2.30 -40.52 2.81
N THR A 87 -3.17 -39.68 2.25
CA THR A 87 -2.97 -39.03 0.95
C THR A 87 -2.98 -37.54 1.14
N ILE A 88 -1.93 -36.83 0.74
CA ILE A 88 -1.91 -35.37 0.70
C ILE A 88 -2.85 -34.93 -0.42
N THR A 89 -3.82 -34.06 -0.11
CA THR A 89 -4.84 -33.62 -1.06
C THR A 89 -4.76 -32.15 -1.40
N ASP A 90 -4.08 -31.34 -0.57
CA ASP A 90 -3.84 -29.93 -0.82
C ASP A 90 -2.63 -29.47 0.00
N VAL A 91 -1.82 -28.55 -0.55
CA VAL A 91 -0.60 -28.03 0.06
C VAL A 91 -0.66 -26.50 0.08
N HIS A 92 -0.74 -25.93 1.27
CA HIS A 92 -0.69 -24.48 1.45
C HIS A 92 0.66 -24.06 2.04
N LEU A 93 1.34 -23.17 1.32
CA LEU A 93 2.69 -22.69 1.63
C LEU A 93 2.64 -21.22 2.01
N THR A 94 3.38 -20.83 3.04
CA THR A 94 3.51 -19.42 3.39
C THR A 94 4.91 -19.10 3.91
N PRO A 95 5.41 -17.88 3.68
CA PRO A 95 6.72 -17.48 4.15
C PRO A 95 6.70 -17.30 5.68
N GLN A 96 7.76 -17.76 6.35
CA GLN A 96 7.96 -17.55 7.78
C GLN A 96 9.47 -17.36 8.06
N GLY A 97 9.94 -16.11 7.95
CA GLY A 97 11.37 -15.81 7.92
C GLY A 97 12.03 -16.48 6.71
N ASN A 98 13.18 -17.14 6.92
CA ASN A 98 13.94 -17.80 5.86
C ASN A 98 13.44 -19.24 5.57
N GLN A 99 12.30 -19.64 6.11
CA GLN A 99 11.72 -20.96 5.93
C GLN A 99 10.27 -20.86 5.46
N THR A 100 9.74 -21.95 4.93
CA THR A 100 8.35 -22.02 4.51
C THR A 100 7.54 -22.77 5.55
N ARG A 101 6.45 -22.17 6.03
CA ARG A 101 5.46 -22.91 6.80
C ARG A 101 4.60 -23.74 5.86
N VAL A 102 4.46 -25.03 6.17
CA VAL A 102 3.68 -25.98 5.38
C VAL A 102 2.45 -26.41 6.16
N ILE A 103 1.27 -26.18 5.58
CA ILE A 103 -0.01 -26.67 6.09
C ILE A 103 -0.61 -27.57 5.02
N LEU A 104 -0.93 -28.80 5.39
CA LEU A 104 -1.46 -29.80 4.46
C LEU A 104 -2.92 -30.07 4.74
N ARG A 105 -3.67 -30.32 3.67
CA ARG A 105 -4.89 -31.12 3.74
C ARG A 105 -4.54 -32.55 3.36
N ALA A 106 -5.03 -33.51 4.12
CA ALA A 106 -4.82 -34.92 3.82
C ALA A 106 -6.07 -35.74 4.10
N THR A 107 -6.31 -36.75 3.27
CA THR A 107 -7.29 -37.80 3.54
C THR A 107 -6.61 -38.95 4.25
N LEU A 108 -7.16 -39.34 5.40
CA LEU A 108 -6.78 -40.54 6.12
C LEU A 108 -7.75 -41.66 5.79
N GLN A 109 -7.20 -42.83 5.48
CA GLN A 109 -7.93 -44.08 5.29
C GLN A 109 -7.47 -45.09 6.34
N GLY A 110 -8.39 -45.92 6.81
CA GLY A 110 -8.14 -46.94 7.81
C GLY A 110 -9.05 -48.14 7.64
N PRO A 111 -8.80 -49.23 8.39
CA PRO A 111 -9.58 -50.44 8.28
C PRO A 111 -11.06 -50.17 8.60
N PRO A 112 -12.00 -50.90 7.98
CA PRO A 112 -13.42 -50.78 8.27
C PRO A 112 -13.68 -51.28 9.69
N ASP A 113 -13.88 -50.36 10.63
CA ASP A 113 -14.13 -50.62 12.06
C ASP A 113 -15.24 -49.70 12.58
N GLY A 114 -16.49 -50.11 12.36
CA GLY A 114 -17.68 -49.30 12.67
C GLY A 114 -17.60 -47.89 12.06
N ASP A 115 -18.13 -46.89 12.76
CA ASP A 115 -18.07 -45.48 12.35
C ASP A 115 -16.75 -44.78 12.76
N SER A 116 -15.84 -45.48 13.43
CA SER A 116 -14.64 -44.89 14.02
C SER A 116 -13.41 -45.13 13.15
N LEU A 117 -12.90 -44.08 12.52
CA LEU A 117 -11.62 -44.17 11.81
C LEU A 117 -10.44 -44.31 12.77
N THR A 118 -9.56 -45.28 12.50
CA THR A 118 -8.21 -45.34 13.07
C THR A 118 -7.17 -45.23 11.96
N TYR A 119 -6.11 -44.46 12.21
CA TYR A 119 -4.95 -44.33 11.33
C TYR A 119 -3.70 -44.61 12.15
N ALA A 120 -2.84 -45.51 11.67
CA ALA A 120 -1.66 -45.98 12.43
C ALA A 120 -2.01 -46.43 13.86
N ASN A 121 -3.06 -47.26 13.99
CA ASN A 121 -3.55 -47.86 15.24
C ASN A 121 -4.12 -46.88 16.30
N ALA A 122 -4.42 -45.63 15.94
CA ALA A 122 -5.06 -44.68 16.85
C ALA A 122 -6.03 -43.74 16.10
N PRO A 123 -7.01 -43.14 16.79
CA PRO A 123 -7.93 -42.18 16.18
C PRO A 123 -7.25 -40.85 15.82
N PRO A 124 -7.67 -40.15 14.76
CA PRO A 124 -7.15 -38.83 14.39
C PRO A 124 -7.77 -37.76 15.32
N ARG A 125 -7.04 -37.37 16.37
CA ARG A 125 -7.47 -36.36 17.34
C ARG A 125 -6.63 -35.08 17.19
N LEU A 126 -7.23 -33.93 17.51
CA LEU A 126 -6.53 -32.65 17.55
C LEU A 126 -5.25 -32.74 18.42
N GLY A 127 -4.17 -32.16 17.91
CA GLY A 127 -2.85 -32.14 18.56
C GLY A 127 -2.03 -33.43 18.41
N ARG A 128 -2.60 -34.52 17.88
CA ARG A 128 -1.84 -35.73 17.60
C ARG A 128 -0.83 -35.48 16.47
N PRO A 129 0.45 -35.85 16.63
CA PRO A 129 1.42 -35.83 15.54
C PRO A 129 1.22 -37.03 14.62
N LEU A 130 1.37 -36.81 13.32
CA LEU A 130 1.45 -37.83 12.28
C LEU A 130 2.76 -37.65 11.51
N THR A 131 3.51 -38.73 11.35
CA THR A 131 4.67 -38.77 10.45
C THR A 131 4.18 -39.06 9.03
N ILE A 132 4.82 -38.43 8.04
CA ILE A 132 4.66 -38.71 6.61
C ILE A 132 6.06 -39.04 6.11
N ALA A 133 6.25 -40.29 5.67
CA ALA A 133 7.53 -40.75 5.12
C ALA A 133 7.34 -41.25 3.69
N THR A 134 8.05 -40.63 2.75
CA THR A 134 8.11 -41.04 1.34
C THR A 134 9.49 -41.58 1.01
N SER A 135 9.74 -41.90 -0.26
CA SER A 135 11.10 -42.25 -0.71
C SER A 135 12.06 -41.05 -0.74
N ARG A 136 11.54 -39.81 -0.64
CA ARG A 136 12.32 -38.57 -0.80
C ARG A 136 12.43 -37.73 0.46
N TYR A 137 11.43 -37.77 1.34
CA TYR A 137 11.40 -36.96 2.56
C TYR A 137 10.68 -37.65 3.71
N GLU A 138 10.95 -37.18 4.93
CA GLU A 138 10.24 -37.55 6.14
C GLU A 138 9.95 -36.28 6.95
N VAL A 139 8.69 -36.08 7.33
CA VAL A 139 8.22 -34.90 8.07
C VAL A 139 7.15 -35.30 9.09
N ASP A 140 7.04 -34.50 10.16
CA ASP A 140 5.99 -34.64 11.16
C ASP A 140 5.00 -33.47 11.08
N GLY A 141 3.70 -33.78 11.17
CA GLY A 141 2.62 -32.80 11.18
C GLY A 141 1.70 -32.95 12.39
N GLN A 142 1.30 -31.85 13.01
CA GLN A 142 0.28 -31.88 14.08
C GLN A 142 -1.12 -31.72 13.49
N ILE A 143 -2.07 -32.58 13.89
CA ILE A 143 -3.48 -32.44 13.51
C ILE A 143 -4.07 -31.16 14.11
N ARG A 144 -4.51 -30.24 13.26
CA ARG A 144 -5.19 -28.98 13.62
C ARG A 144 -6.70 -29.01 13.41
N ALA A 145 -7.19 -29.89 12.53
CA ALA A 145 -8.62 -30.09 12.27
C ALA A 145 -8.89 -31.51 11.79
N VAL A 146 -10.11 -32.00 11.99
CA VAL A 146 -10.60 -33.32 11.56
C VAL A 146 -11.98 -33.14 10.93
N GLY A 147 -12.24 -33.81 9.81
CA GLY A 147 -13.41 -33.61 8.95
C GLY A 147 -13.29 -32.38 8.04
N GLY A 148 -14.30 -32.13 7.20
CA GLY A 148 -14.35 -31.08 6.17
C GLY A 148 -13.97 -31.58 4.77
N ASP A 149 -13.84 -30.66 3.81
CA ASP A 149 -13.53 -30.97 2.39
C ASP A 149 -12.08 -31.44 2.18
N ASN A 150 -11.71 -31.95 1.01
CA ASN A 150 -10.34 -32.43 0.74
C ASN A 150 -9.37 -31.32 0.29
N SER A 151 -9.81 -30.08 0.17
CA SER A 151 -8.96 -28.91 -0.08
C SER A 151 -9.20 -27.82 0.96
N PHE A 152 -8.29 -26.84 1.02
CA PHE A 152 -8.53 -25.59 1.73
C PHE A 152 -9.56 -24.76 0.97
N THR A 153 -10.42 -24.05 1.72
CA THR A 153 -11.12 -22.90 1.16
C THR A 153 -10.11 -21.76 1.09
N GLN A 154 -9.50 -21.58 -0.08
CA GLN A 154 -8.62 -20.47 -0.39
C GLN A 154 -9.45 -19.21 -0.61
N GLU A 155 -9.00 -18.10 -0.04
CA GLU A 155 -9.59 -16.78 -0.19
C GLU A 155 -8.46 -15.79 -0.47
N ASP A 156 -8.53 -15.14 -1.62
CA ASP A 156 -7.68 -13.99 -1.89
C ASP A 156 -8.05 -12.86 -0.93
N THR A 157 -7.06 -12.36 -0.20
CA THR A 157 -7.25 -11.27 0.75
C THR A 157 -6.36 -10.09 0.36
N THR A 158 -7.00 -9.02 -0.09
CA THR A 158 -6.33 -7.74 -0.30
C THR A 158 -5.92 -7.12 1.03
N VAL A 159 -4.66 -6.72 1.14
CA VAL A 159 -4.12 -6.00 2.30
C VAL A 159 -3.33 -4.78 1.85
N VAL A 160 -3.24 -3.79 2.71
CA VAL A 160 -2.20 -2.75 2.60
C VAL A 160 -1.16 -3.02 3.66
N LEU A 161 0.08 -3.24 3.23
CA LEU A 161 1.23 -3.43 4.08
C LEU A 161 2.10 -2.16 4.07
N ARG A 162 2.74 -1.87 5.20
CA ARG A 162 3.71 -0.78 5.36
C ARG A 162 5.03 -1.32 5.88
N ASP A 163 6.12 -0.93 5.24
CA ASP A 163 7.48 -1.21 5.69
C ASP A 163 8.36 0.04 5.59
N THR A 164 9.52 0.03 6.24
CA THR A 164 10.59 1.01 6.07
C THR A 164 11.88 0.26 5.73
N MET A 165 12.38 0.47 4.52
CA MET A 165 13.48 -0.30 3.94
C MET A 165 14.52 0.60 3.27
N ALA A 166 15.66 0.01 2.91
CA ALA A 166 16.73 0.75 2.26
C ALA A 166 16.27 1.29 0.90
N THR A 167 16.76 2.47 0.53
CA THR A 167 16.41 3.13 -0.75
C THR A 167 16.74 2.30 -1.99
N ALA A 168 17.73 1.39 -1.90
CA ALA A 168 18.03 0.47 -2.98
C ALA A 168 16.90 -0.58 -3.14
N GLU A 169 16.61 -1.32 -2.07
CA GLU A 169 15.56 -2.35 -2.05
C GLU A 169 14.17 -1.79 -2.36
N ALA A 170 13.85 -0.58 -1.86
CA ALA A 170 12.58 0.07 -2.12
C ALA A 170 12.30 0.27 -3.62
N ARG A 171 13.35 0.51 -4.43
CA ARG A 171 13.22 0.68 -5.89
C ARG A 171 12.97 -0.63 -6.63
N ASP A 172 13.29 -1.75 -6.00
CA ASP A 172 13.08 -3.07 -6.59
C ASP A 172 11.64 -3.55 -6.38
N VAL A 173 10.89 -2.95 -5.44
CA VAL A 173 9.47 -3.25 -5.20
C VAL A 173 8.60 -2.68 -6.32
N THR A 174 7.96 -3.56 -7.09
CA THR A 174 7.21 -3.21 -8.30
C THR A 174 5.79 -3.81 -8.32
N PRO A 175 4.77 -3.08 -8.79
CA PRO A 175 3.47 -3.66 -9.13
C PRO A 175 3.62 -4.81 -10.12
N GLY A 176 2.95 -5.93 -9.85
CA GLY A 176 3.03 -7.18 -10.58
C GLY A 176 4.06 -8.17 -10.04
N ASP A 177 4.85 -7.81 -9.03
CA ASP A 177 5.79 -8.74 -8.39
C ASP A 177 5.03 -9.89 -7.72
N GLU A 178 5.48 -11.12 -8.00
CA GLU A 178 4.89 -12.33 -7.45
C GLU A 178 5.79 -12.93 -6.36
N ILE A 179 5.19 -13.22 -5.21
CA ILE A 179 5.84 -13.95 -4.12
C ILE A 179 5.61 -15.43 -4.35
N ARG A 180 6.68 -16.15 -4.71
CA ARG A 180 6.59 -17.57 -5.08
C ARG A 180 7.30 -18.47 -4.07
N LEU A 181 6.62 -19.52 -3.64
CA LEU A 181 7.17 -20.59 -2.79
C LEU A 181 7.08 -21.92 -3.52
N SER A 182 8.23 -22.54 -3.79
CA SER A 182 8.31 -23.78 -4.56
C SER A 182 7.52 -23.71 -5.89
N GLY A 183 7.62 -22.58 -6.59
CA GLY A 183 6.95 -22.34 -7.87
C GLY A 183 5.46 -21.98 -7.77
N ARG A 184 4.88 -21.89 -6.57
CA ARG A 184 3.48 -21.46 -6.35
C ARG A 184 3.44 -20.01 -5.91
N THR A 185 2.62 -19.20 -6.57
CA THR A 185 2.37 -17.81 -6.17
C THR A 185 1.49 -17.80 -4.94
N VAL A 186 1.96 -17.17 -3.87
CA VAL A 186 1.25 -17.06 -2.58
C VAL A 186 0.87 -15.62 -2.26
N ALA A 187 1.45 -14.65 -2.96
CA ALA A 187 1.03 -13.27 -2.93
C ALA A 187 1.41 -12.56 -4.23
N THR A 188 0.67 -11.52 -4.58
CA THR A 188 0.98 -10.60 -5.69
C THR A 188 0.98 -9.17 -5.15
N ILE A 189 1.96 -8.37 -5.58
CA ILE A 189 2.01 -6.93 -5.32
C ILE A 189 1.15 -6.24 -6.38
N GLU A 190 0.05 -5.61 -5.97
CA GLU A 190 -0.91 -5.00 -6.90
C GLU A 190 -0.61 -3.51 -7.15
N ASP A 191 -0.20 -2.78 -6.11
CA ASP A 191 0.10 -1.35 -6.18
C ASP A 191 1.14 -0.96 -5.14
N VAL A 192 1.88 0.12 -5.40
CA VAL A 192 3.00 0.58 -4.56
C VAL A 192 2.98 2.10 -4.43
N ALA A 193 3.17 2.57 -3.20
CA ALA A 193 3.41 3.98 -2.91
C ALA A 193 4.60 4.13 -1.96
N ALA A 194 5.56 4.98 -2.30
CA ALA A 194 6.75 5.18 -1.49
C ALA A 194 6.92 6.65 -1.08
N TYR A 195 7.49 6.86 0.10
CA TYR A 195 7.68 8.17 0.71
C TYR A 195 9.04 8.29 1.40
N THR A 196 9.62 9.49 1.33
CA THR A 196 10.86 9.82 2.04
C THR A 196 10.66 9.72 3.55
N THR A 197 11.73 9.33 4.26
CA THR A 197 11.78 9.40 5.72
C THR A 197 12.74 10.51 6.16
N GLU A 198 12.85 10.74 7.47
CA GLU A 198 13.89 11.63 8.03
C GLU A 198 15.30 11.10 7.73
N ASN A 199 15.44 9.78 7.52
CA ASN A 199 16.68 9.15 7.12
C ASN A 199 16.74 9.04 5.58
N SER A 200 17.60 9.83 4.95
CA SER A 200 17.74 9.85 3.48
C SER A 200 18.10 8.51 2.83
N THR A 201 18.59 7.53 3.59
CA THR A 201 18.90 6.18 3.08
C THR A 201 17.73 5.21 3.19
N GLU A 202 16.63 5.59 3.83
CA GLU A 202 15.46 4.75 4.09
C GLU A 202 14.18 5.39 3.52
N GLN A 203 13.29 4.53 3.04
CA GLN A 203 12.01 4.93 2.46
C GLN A 203 10.89 4.15 3.15
N THR A 204 9.78 4.83 3.45
CA THR A 204 8.55 4.14 3.85
C THR A 204 7.85 3.69 2.57
N VAL A 205 7.64 2.39 2.43
CA VAL A 205 6.95 1.79 1.29
C VAL A 205 5.62 1.22 1.76
N PHE A 206 4.57 1.56 1.04
CA PHE A 206 3.26 0.95 1.17
C PHE A 206 3.00 0.08 -0.04
N VAL A 207 2.51 -1.13 0.22
CA VAL A 207 2.21 -2.13 -0.80
C VAL A 207 0.74 -2.51 -0.63
N GLU A 208 -0.03 -2.46 -1.72
CA GLU A 208 -1.24 -3.26 -1.86
C GLU A 208 -0.82 -4.65 -2.29
N ALA A 209 -1.19 -5.67 -1.53
CA ALA A 209 -0.91 -7.06 -1.88
C ALA A 209 -2.19 -7.88 -1.83
N GLU A 210 -2.33 -8.78 -2.80
CA GLU A 210 -3.30 -9.87 -2.77
C GLU A 210 -2.60 -11.10 -2.19
N LEU A 211 -3.06 -11.58 -1.04
CA LEU A 211 -2.49 -12.75 -0.37
C LEU A 211 -3.39 -13.97 -0.57
N ASP A 212 -2.80 -15.13 -0.91
CA ASP A 212 -3.50 -16.41 -0.83
C ASP A 212 -3.64 -16.81 0.64
N THR A 213 -4.84 -16.68 1.18
CA THR A 213 -5.13 -16.99 2.57
C THR A 213 -6.04 -18.20 2.70
N HIS A 214 -5.94 -18.90 3.83
CA HIS A 214 -6.86 -19.98 4.16
C HIS A 214 -7.69 -19.61 5.40
N ARG A 215 -8.87 -20.23 5.48
CA ARG A 215 -9.69 -20.19 6.69
C ARG A 215 -9.34 -21.29 7.66
N GLN A 216 -9.06 -20.90 8.90
CA GLN A 216 -8.99 -21.83 10.02
C GLN A 216 -10.06 -21.44 11.04
N GLN A 217 -11.07 -22.29 11.19
CA GLN A 217 -12.30 -21.96 11.93
C GLN A 217 -12.98 -20.71 11.34
N SER A 218 -13.04 -19.60 12.09
CA SER A 218 -13.66 -18.34 11.66
C SER A 218 -12.63 -17.26 11.27
N ASP A 219 -11.32 -17.56 11.38
CA ASP A 219 -10.25 -16.59 11.16
C ASP A 219 -9.53 -16.86 9.84
N ARG A 220 -9.29 -15.81 9.04
CA ARG A 220 -8.40 -15.85 7.87
C ARG A 220 -6.94 -15.71 8.28
N ARG A 221 -6.09 -16.54 7.68
CA ARG A 221 -4.66 -16.59 7.99
C ARG A 221 -3.81 -16.67 6.74
N PHE A 222 -2.69 -15.97 6.80
CA PHE A 222 -1.56 -16.14 5.90
C PHE A 222 -0.47 -16.84 6.72
N GLY A 223 -0.38 -18.16 6.57
CA GLY A 223 0.48 -18.99 7.37
C GLY A 223 0.08 -19.01 8.84
N GLY A 224 1.02 -18.66 9.71
CA GLY A 224 0.74 -18.49 11.14
C GLY A 224 0.08 -17.16 11.50
N THR A 225 0.09 -16.19 10.59
CA THR A 225 -0.32 -14.82 10.86
C THR A 225 -1.80 -14.64 10.59
N GLN A 226 -2.52 -14.06 11.55
CA GLN A 226 -3.91 -13.70 11.36
C GLN A 226 -4.03 -12.39 10.57
N MET A 227 -4.95 -12.35 9.59
CA MET A 227 -5.19 -11.16 8.76
C MET A 227 -5.92 -10.07 9.55
N ARG A 228 -5.15 -9.33 10.35
CA ARG A 228 -5.61 -8.22 11.21
C ARG A 228 -4.60 -7.09 11.19
N ARG A 229 -5.11 -5.86 11.24
CA ARG A 229 -4.29 -4.64 11.34
C ARG A 229 -3.26 -4.75 12.46
N GLY A 230 -2.04 -4.35 12.16
CA GLY A 230 -0.91 -4.28 13.07
C GLY A 230 -0.10 -5.56 13.21
N GLN A 231 -0.53 -6.67 12.61
CA GLN A 231 0.32 -7.86 12.45
C GLN A 231 1.34 -7.64 11.34
N THR A 232 2.40 -8.44 11.32
CA THR A 232 3.46 -8.40 10.31
C THR A 232 3.38 -9.63 9.39
N VAL A 233 3.61 -9.40 8.11
CA VAL A 233 3.72 -10.41 7.06
C VAL A 233 5.03 -10.19 6.34
N THR A 234 5.82 -11.25 6.19
CA THR A 234 7.05 -11.23 5.40
C THR A 234 6.74 -11.72 4.00
N LEU A 235 7.14 -10.96 2.98
CA LEU A 235 6.99 -11.32 1.57
C LEU A 235 8.38 -11.37 0.92
N PRO A 236 8.99 -12.57 0.79
CA PRO A 236 10.28 -12.72 0.14
C PRO A 236 10.12 -12.74 -1.38
N ALA A 237 10.52 -11.66 -2.05
CA ALA A 237 10.63 -11.59 -3.49
C ALA A 237 12.04 -12.05 -3.95
N GLU A 238 12.31 -11.99 -5.26
CA GLU A 238 13.61 -12.37 -5.81
C GLU A 238 14.73 -11.43 -5.38
N ASP A 239 14.50 -10.12 -5.48
CA ASP A 239 15.51 -9.09 -5.24
C ASP A 239 15.39 -8.39 -3.88
N TYR A 240 14.28 -8.57 -3.17
CA TYR A 240 14.03 -7.92 -1.88
C TYR A 240 13.20 -8.79 -0.93
N THR A 241 13.17 -8.44 0.34
CA THR A 241 12.23 -8.99 1.32
C THR A 241 11.43 -7.84 1.93
N PHE A 242 10.10 -7.94 1.87
CA PHE A 242 9.20 -6.92 2.42
C PHE A 242 8.63 -7.40 3.75
N ASP A 243 9.00 -6.75 4.85
CA ASP A 243 8.55 -7.08 6.21
C ASP A 243 7.40 -6.16 6.62
N GLY A 244 6.27 -6.35 5.95
CA GLY A 244 5.13 -5.46 5.98
C GLY A 244 4.26 -5.57 7.23
N ARG A 245 4.03 -4.45 7.91
CA ARG A 245 2.96 -4.32 8.90
C ARG A 245 1.62 -4.06 8.22
N ILE A 246 0.59 -4.84 8.55
CA ILE A 246 -0.76 -4.71 7.99
C ILE A 246 -1.41 -3.40 8.47
N GLU A 247 -1.72 -2.50 7.56
CA GLU A 247 -2.46 -1.26 7.80
C GLU A 247 -3.95 -1.40 7.44
N LYS A 248 -4.28 -2.15 6.39
CA LYS A 248 -5.66 -2.45 5.96
C LYS A 248 -5.82 -3.92 5.57
N VAL A 249 -7.04 -4.42 5.70
CA VAL A 249 -7.47 -5.77 5.28
C VAL A 249 -8.79 -5.59 4.53
N ASP A 250 -8.99 -6.34 3.45
CA ASP A 250 -10.13 -6.27 2.53
C ASP A 250 -10.27 -4.92 1.81
N SER A 251 -9.19 -4.17 1.71
CA SER A 251 -9.18 -2.86 1.08
C SER A 251 -7.77 -2.53 0.61
N GLY A 252 -7.69 -2.05 -0.62
CA GLY A 252 -6.44 -1.66 -1.27
C GLY A 252 -5.90 -0.29 -0.89
N LEU A 253 -4.80 0.06 -1.54
CA LEU A 253 -4.27 1.40 -1.59
C LEU A 253 -5.31 2.30 -2.26
N GLN A 254 -5.51 3.46 -1.66
CA GLN A 254 -6.42 4.49 -2.17
C GLN A 254 -5.60 5.76 -2.31
N PRO A 255 -4.62 5.79 -3.25
CA PRO A 255 -3.85 6.98 -3.51
C PRO A 255 -4.80 8.05 -4.01
N THR A 256 -4.61 9.25 -3.47
CA THR A 256 -5.37 10.44 -3.84
C THR A 256 -4.40 11.58 -4.03
N THR A 257 -4.76 12.57 -4.84
CA THR A 257 -3.97 13.79 -4.96
C THR A 257 -4.53 14.84 -4.03
N THR A 258 -3.68 15.38 -3.15
CA THR A 258 -4.02 16.50 -2.28
C THR A 258 -3.16 17.72 -2.62
N ASP A 259 -3.80 18.78 -3.10
CA ASP A 259 -3.12 20.06 -3.34
C ASP A 259 -2.83 20.78 -2.03
N VAL A 260 -1.63 21.33 -1.88
CA VAL A 260 -1.25 22.18 -0.74
C VAL A 260 -0.49 23.40 -1.19
N LEU A 261 -0.58 24.48 -0.41
CA LEU A 261 0.29 25.64 -0.52
C LEU A 261 1.28 25.57 0.63
N LEU A 262 2.56 25.41 0.30
CA LEU A 262 3.67 25.39 1.22
C LEU A 262 4.27 26.80 1.33
N GLU A 263 4.63 27.20 2.55
CA GLU A 263 5.39 28.40 2.83
C GLU A 263 6.75 28.03 3.44
N THR A 264 7.83 28.62 2.92
CA THR A 264 9.17 28.44 3.47
C THR A 264 10.10 29.62 3.16
N THR A 265 11.29 29.63 3.77
CA THR A 265 12.37 30.55 3.42
C THR A 265 13.63 29.77 3.07
N VAL A 266 14.03 29.81 1.81
CA VAL A 266 15.20 29.12 1.28
C VAL A 266 16.32 30.11 0.97
N ASP A 267 17.51 29.61 0.63
CA ASP A 267 18.55 30.45 0.05
C ASP A 267 18.21 30.87 -1.40
N ALA A 268 18.87 31.93 -1.89
CA ALA A 268 18.59 32.50 -3.19
C ALA A 268 18.89 31.55 -4.36
N GLU A 269 19.86 30.64 -4.21
CA GLU A 269 20.21 29.65 -5.23
C GLU A 269 19.14 28.56 -5.33
N THR A 270 18.71 28.00 -4.19
CA THR A 270 17.59 27.06 -4.10
C THR A 270 16.31 27.68 -4.65
N ALA A 271 15.99 28.93 -4.28
CA ALA A 271 14.81 29.63 -4.82
C ALA A 271 14.82 29.75 -6.35
N GLY A 272 16.00 29.91 -6.96
CA GLY A 272 16.15 29.97 -8.42
C GLY A 272 16.07 28.61 -9.12
N ARG A 273 16.17 27.51 -8.36
CA ARG A 273 16.06 26.14 -8.88
C ARG A 273 14.63 25.59 -8.87
N ILE A 274 13.77 26.06 -7.96
CA ILE A 274 12.39 25.59 -7.86
C ILE A 274 11.59 26.07 -9.07
N ALA A 275 11.04 25.14 -9.84
CA ALA A 275 10.23 25.42 -11.02
C ALA A 275 8.89 24.67 -10.98
N ALA A 276 7.87 25.26 -11.62
CA ALA A 276 6.63 24.54 -11.89
C ALA A 276 6.90 23.41 -12.88
N GLY A 277 6.36 22.23 -12.59
CA GLY A 277 6.63 20.98 -13.30
C GLY A 277 7.74 20.13 -12.66
N ASP A 278 8.41 20.60 -11.61
CA ASP A 278 9.38 19.78 -10.89
C ASP A 278 8.67 18.63 -10.17
N VAL A 279 9.19 17.41 -10.35
CA VAL A 279 8.61 16.19 -9.78
C VAL A 279 9.55 15.60 -8.73
N THR A 280 8.96 15.14 -7.63
CA THR A 280 9.60 14.31 -6.62
C THR A 280 9.21 12.86 -6.86
N THR A 281 10.22 12.01 -7.09
CA THR A 281 10.03 10.56 -7.18
C THR A 281 10.67 9.86 -5.98
N VAL A 282 9.98 8.87 -5.42
CA VAL A 282 10.46 8.04 -4.31
C VAL A 282 10.27 6.58 -4.73
N ALA A 283 11.34 5.78 -4.63
CA ALA A 283 11.38 4.42 -5.17
C ALA A 283 10.94 4.30 -6.65
N GLY A 284 11.05 5.37 -7.45
CA GLY A 284 10.56 5.39 -8.83
C GLY A 284 9.09 5.82 -9.00
N TYR A 285 8.34 5.99 -7.90
CA TYR A 285 6.95 6.44 -7.90
C TYR A 285 6.86 7.95 -7.68
N GLU A 286 5.97 8.62 -8.41
CA GLU A 286 5.71 10.05 -8.23
C GLU A 286 5.04 10.30 -6.86
N ALA A 287 5.70 11.09 -6.02
CA ALA A 287 5.21 11.46 -4.70
C ALA A 287 4.64 12.88 -4.67
N ALA A 288 5.24 13.82 -5.41
CA ALA A 288 4.78 15.21 -5.45
C ALA A 288 5.16 15.90 -6.75
N GLU A 289 4.31 16.84 -7.19
CA GLU A 289 4.57 17.74 -8.30
C GLU A 289 4.48 19.20 -7.84
N VAL A 290 5.47 20.02 -8.20
CA VAL A 290 5.42 21.46 -8.03
C VAL A 290 4.51 22.05 -9.11
N ARG A 291 3.37 22.62 -8.72
CA ARG A 291 2.41 23.23 -9.65
C ARG A 291 2.59 24.72 -9.81
N THR A 292 2.92 25.41 -8.73
CA THR A 292 3.10 26.87 -8.72
C THR A 292 4.26 27.24 -7.82
N VAL A 293 4.96 28.31 -8.18
CA VAL A 293 6.05 28.85 -7.39
C VAL A 293 5.95 30.36 -7.39
N THR A 294 6.06 30.98 -6.23
CA THR A 294 6.21 32.42 -6.11
C THR A 294 7.26 32.72 -5.05
N THR A 295 8.29 33.46 -5.44
CA THR A 295 9.40 33.82 -4.55
C THR A 295 9.43 35.32 -4.29
N TYR A 296 9.62 35.72 -3.04
CA TYR A 296 9.72 37.10 -2.63
C TYR A 296 11.09 37.39 -2.01
N ALA A 297 11.62 38.58 -2.29
CA ALA A 297 12.83 39.05 -1.61
C ALA A 297 12.58 39.26 -0.12
N THR A 298 13.58 38.94 0.69
CA THR A 298 13.62 39.27 2.13
C THR A 298 14.63 40.40 2.37
N GLN A 299 14.75 40.85 3.63
CA GLN A 299 15.79 41.81 4.01
C GLN A 299 17.20 41.26 3.78
N ASN A 300 17.37 39.94 3.88
CA ASN A 300 18.62 39.28 3.54
C ASN A 300 18.60 38.92 2.04
N PRO A 301 19.51 39.48 1.21
CA PRO A 301 19.52 39.22 -0.23
C PRO A 301 19.76 37.74 -0.58
N ASP A 302 20.46 37.01 0.30
CA ASP A 302 20.78 35.59 0.14
C ASP A 302 19.61 34.68 0.53
N ARG A 303 18.50 35.24 1.02
CA ARG A 303 17.31 34.50 1.46
C ARG A 303 16.07 34.96 0.72
N LYS A 304 15.26 33.99 0.28
CA LYS A 304 13.99 34.22 -0.39
C LYS A 304 12.89 33.50 0.37
N ARG A 305 11.76 34.18 0.55
CA ARG A 305 10.52 33.54 0.98
C ARG A 305 9.88 32.90 -0.24
N ALA A 306 9.54 31.62 -0.18
CA ALA A 306 8.91 30.88 -1.26
C ALA A 306 7.53 30.41 -0.83
N LEU A 307 6.54 30.65 -1.69
CA LEU A 307 5.22 30.04 -1.66
C LEU A 307 5.15 29.04 -2.80
N VAL A 308 4.98 27.76 -2.47
CA VAL A 308 5.07 26.65 -3.43
C VAL A 308 3.78 25.86 -3.38
N GLY A 309 3.02 25.87 -4.47
CA GLY A 309 1.85 25.00 -4.62
C GLY A 309 2.29 23.62 -5.04
N LEU A 310 1.97 22.61 -4.26
CA LEU A 310 2.32 21.20 -4.50
C LEU A 310 1.05 20.37 -4.68
N SER A 311 1.05 19.48 -5.67
CA SER A 311 0.11 18.35 -5.73
C SER A 311 0.81 17.14 -5.12
N LEU A 312 0.31 16.65 -3.98
CA LEU A 312 0.91 15.52 -3.25
C LEU A 312 0.13 14.23 -3.51
N ALA A 313 0.83 13.12 -3.77
CA ALA A 313 0.24 11.78 -3.74
C ALA A 313 0.07 11.32 -2.28
N THR A 314 -1.16 11.29 -1.79
CA THR A 314 -1.51 11.02 -0.40
C THR A 314 -2.29 9.74 -0.22
N LEU A 315 -2.11 9.10 0.94
CA LEU A 315 -2.90 7.96 1.37
C LEU A 315 -3.85 8.35 2.50
N GLU A 316 -5.07 7.83 2.45
CA GLU A 316 -6.00 7.96 3.57
C GLU A 316 -5.68 6.94 4.66
N ASN A 317 -5.44 7.46 5.87
CA ASN A 317 -5.27 6.68 7.09
C ASN A 317 -6.18 7.21 8.20
N ALA A 318 -7.11 6.38 8.66
CA ALA A 318 -8.06 6.69 9.72
C ALA A 318 -8.81 8.04 9.49
N GLY A 319 -9.28 8.26 8.26
CA GLY A 319 -10.02 9.46 7.86
C GLY A 319 -9.18 10.73 7.70
N ARG A 320 -7.85 10.61 7.65
CA ARG A 320 -6.92 11.73 7.44
C ARG A 320 -5.98 11.42 6.28
N GLN A 321 -5.78 12.40 5.41
CA GLN A 321 -4.78 12.33 4.35
C GLN A 321 -3.37 12.43 4.92
N GLN A 322 -2.47 11.55 4.48
CA GLN A 322 -1.07 11.48 4.87
C GLN A 322 -0.17 11.50 3.63
N PHE A 323 0.95 12.20 3.75
CA PHE A 323 2.07 12.17 2.82
C PHE A 323 3.25 11.52 3.56
N GLY A 324 3.53 10.25 3.27
CA GLY A 324 4.39 9.42 4.11
C GLY A 324 3.88 9.34 5.55
N SER A 325 4.69 9.78 6.50
CA SER A 325 4.31 9.87 7.92
C SER A 325 3.62 11.19 8.29
N ALA A 326 3.67 12.21 7.43
CA ALA A 326 3.17 13.55 7.73
C ALA A 326 1.68 13.67 7.41
N ALA A 327 0.88 14.12 8.39
CA ALA A 327 -0.52 14.43 8.14
C ALA A 327 -0.64 15.71 7.29
N VAL A 328 -1.45 15.67 6.23
CA VAL A 328 -1.64 16.81 5.32
C VAL A 328 -2.64 17.79 5.92
N GLN A 329 -2.14 18.69 6.77
CA GLN A 329 -2.92 19.65 7.54
C GLN A 329 -2.18 20.99 7.64
N ARG A 330 -2.93 22.09 7.72
CA ARG A 330 -2.34 23.42 7.92
C ARG A 330 -1.45 23.45 9.17
N GLY A 331 -0.26 24.04 9.02
CA GLY A 331 0.73 24.19 10.09
C GLY A 331 1.70 23.02 10.21
N ASN A 332 1.43 21.89 9.56
CA ASN A 332 2.39 20.78 9.51
C ASN A 332 3.46 21.04 8.46
N ASN A 333 4.65 20.48 8.68
CA ASN A 333 5.72 20.53 7.69
C ASN A 333 5.65 19.35 6.73
N ILE A 334 5.97 19.62 5.46
CA ILE A 334 6.21 18.63 4.43
C ILE A 334 7.61 18.86 3.88
N THR A 335 8.31 17.76 3.63
CA THR A 335 9.58 17.74 2.91
C THR A 335 9.37 17.01 1.60
N ILE A 336 9.87 17.59 0.51
CA ILE A 336 9.98 16.94 -0.79
C ILE A 336 11.44 17.03 -1.24
N SER A 337 11.91 16.02 -1.96
CA SER A 337 13.29 15.95 -2.44
C SER A 337 13.27 15.65 -3.93
N THR A 338 13.63 16.63 -4.75
CA THR A 338 13.83 16.44 -6.19
C THR A 338 15.28 16.02 -6.46
N GLU A 339 15.61 15.73 -7.72
CA GLU A 339 17.00 15.50 -8.12
C GLU A 339 17.89 16.74 -7.92
N SER A 340 17.29 17.94 -7.88
CA SER A 340 18.01 19.20 -7.85
C SER A 340 18.04 19.86 -6.48
N TYR A 341 17.05 19.66 -5.62
CA TYR A 341 16.95 20.31 -4.32
C TYR A 341 16.05 19.55 -3.33
N GLU A 342 16.24 19.81 -2.05
CA GLU A 342 15.31 19.45 -0.99
C GLU A 342 14.55 20.70 -0.53
N LEU A 343 13.23 20.56 -0.36
CA LEU A 343 12.35 21.63 0.07
C LEU A 343 11.55 21.17 1.28
N SER A 344 11.82 21.79 2.42
CA SER A 344 11.00 21.67 3.63
C SER A 344 10.25 22.97 3.88
N GLY A 345 8.95 22.88 4.15
CA GLY A 345 8.11 24.03 4.43
C GLY A 345 6.84 23.69 5.18
N THR A 346 6.17 24.72 5.67
CA THR A 346 4.93 24.60 6.44
C THR A 346 3.73 24.70 5.51
N ILE A 347 2.75 23.82 5.67
CA ILE A 347 1.49 23.89 4.93
C ILE A 347 0.70 25.14 5.39
N GLU A 348 0.59 26.14 4.53
CA GLU A 348 -0.26 27.30 4.73
C GLU A 348 -1.73 26.96 4.41
N ARG A 349 -1.95 26.19 3.34
CA ARG A 349 -3.30 25.79 2.89
C ARG A 349 -3.34 24.36 2.38
N VAL A 350 -4.48 23.70 2.62
CA VAL A 350 -4.84 22.40 2.04
C VAL A 350 -5.97 22.62 1.04
N GLY A 351 -5.96 21.85 -0.05
CA GLY A 351 -6.89 21.95 -1.18
C GLY A 351 -6.68 23.19 -2.05
N ALA A 352 -5.46 23.75 -2.10
CA ALA A 352 -5.17 24.92 -2.89
C ALA A 352 -3.69 25.06 -3.22
N LEU A 353 -3.40 25.50 -4.44
CA LEU A 353 -2.05 25.73 -4.95
C LEU A 353 -1.61 27.20 -4.89
N GLU A 354 -2.49 28.11 -4.49
CA GLU A 354 -2.21 29.55 -4.47
C GLU A 354 -2.72 30.22 -3.19
N PRO A 355 -2.19 31.40 -2.81
CA PRO A 355 -2.73 32.21 -1.73
C PRO A 355 -4.18 32.65 -1.97
N ARG A 356 -4.92 32.98 -0.89
CA ARG A 356 -6.32 33.44 -1.00
C ARG A 356 -6.40 34.87 -1.52
N GLY A 357 -7.43 35.15 -2.32
CA GLY A 357 -7.75 36.50 -2.79
C GLY A 357 -7.38 36.73 -4.24
N THR A 358 -7.68 37.92 -4.76
CA THR A 358 -7.44 38.32 -6.16
C THR A 358 -6.26 39.27 -6.25
N LEU A 359 -5.42 39.10 -7.27
CA LEU A 359 -4.32 40.02 -7.53
C LEU A 359 -4.85 41.34 -8.12
N THR A 360 -4.34 42.45 -7.62
CA THR A 360 -4.63 43.80 -8.13
C THR A 360 -3.51 44.76 -7.76
N ASN A 361 -3.50 45.95 -8.35
CA ASN A 361 -2.51 46.98 -8.05
C ASN A 361 -3.08 48.00 -7.06
N ARG A 362 -2.29 48.38 -6.06
CA ARG A 362 -2.61 49.45 -5.11
C ARG A 362 -1.50 50.48 -5.13
N THR A 363 -1.87 51.76 -5.15
CA THR A 363 -0.93 52.85 -4.92
C THR A 363 -0.72 53.01 -3.42
N VAL A 364 0.51 52.90 -2.94
CA VAL A 364 0.86 52.90 -1.52
C VAL A 364 1.91 53.98 -1.27
N THR A 365 1.71 54.76 -0.21
CA THR A 365 2.72 55.72 0.26
C THR A 365 3.54 55.06 1.36
N LEU A 366 4.84 54.99 1.17
CA LEU A 366 5.77 54.37 2.11
C LEU A 366 6.76 55.42 2.62
N ARG A 367 7.14 55.32 3.88
CA ARG A 367 8.09 56.24 4.53
C ARG A 367 9.25 55.48 5.14
N MET A 368 10.44 56.03 4.95
CA MET A 368 11.68 55.62 5.59
C MET A 368 12.26 56.84 6.29
N THR A 369 12.74 56.68 7.52
CA THR A 369 13.30 57.78 8.32
C THR A 369 14.78 57.52 8.58
N ASP A 370 15.53 58.60 8.79
CA ASP A 370 16.94 58.53 9.20
C ASP A 370 17.84 57.71 8.24
N MET A 371 17.56 57.77 6.94
CA MET A 371 18.38 57.11 5.93
C MET A 371 19.64 57.92 5.61
N ARG A 372 20.78 57.26 5.41
CA ARG A 372 21.99 57.97 4.95
C ARG A 372 21.75 58.60 3.57
N ALA A 373 22.30 59.79 3.37
CA ALA A 373 22.08 60.58 2.15
C ALA A 373 22.47 59.82 0.86
N ASP A 374 23.58 59.09 0.87
CA ASP A 374 24.02 58.25 -0.26
C ASP A 374 23.03 57.12 -0.59
N MET A 375 22.45 56.49 0.43
CA MET A 375 21.41 55.47 0.28
C MET A 375 20.08 56.08 -0.21
N ALA A 376 19.77 57.30 0.25
CA ALA A 376 18.55 58.01 -0.14
C ALA A 376 18.59 58.44 -1.61
N ASP A 377 19.73 58.94 -2.07
CA ASP A 377 19.94 59.35 -3.46
C ASP A 377 19.92 58.15 -4.42
N ALA A 378 20.18 56.94 -3.94
CA ALA A 378 20.09 55.72 -4.72
C ALA A 378 18.65 55.25 -5.01
N ILE A 379 17.63 55.84 -4.40
CA ILE A 379 16.23 55.47 -4.63
C ILE A 379 15.61 56.43 -5.64
N GLU A 380 15.32 55.94 -6.84
CA GLU A 380 14.84 56.76 -7.95
C GLU A 380 13.44 56.34 -8.44
N PRO A 381 12.64 57.28 -8.98
CA PRO A 381 11.42 56.93 -9.72
C PRO A 381 11.71 55.99 -10.89
N GLY A 382 10.81 55.03 -11.11
CA GLY A 382 10.92 54.02 -12.17
C GLY A 382 11.53 52.70 -11.72
N MET A 383 12.16 52.65 -10.54
CA MET A 383 12.68 51.40 -9.96
C MET A 383 11.57 50.39 -9.70
N THR A 384 11.87 49.11 -9.90
CA THR A 384 10.90 48.01 -9.81
C THR A 384 11.44 46.82 -9.05
N GLU A 385 10.55 46.12 -8.35
CA GLU A 385 10.77 44.75 -7.92
C GLU A 385 10.02 43.78 -8.84
N THR A 386 10.68 42.67 -9.22
CA THR A 386 10.08 41.61 -10.02
C THR A 386 10.09 40.26 -9.30
N SER A 387 9.04 39.46 -9.48
CA SER A 387 8.95 38.07 -9.03
C SER A 387 8.36 37.22 -10.17
N GLY A 388 8.99 36.11 -10.53
CA GLY A 388 8.53 35.26 -11.63
C GLY A 388 8.42 35.99 -12.99
N GLY A 389 9.26 37.02 -13.20
CA GLY A 389 9.20 37.87 -14.40
C GLY A 389 8.11 38.95 -14.38
N GLU A 390 7.25 38.96 -13.37
CA GLU A 390 6.20 39.98 -13.21
C GLU A 390 6.67 41.11 -12.28
N THR A 391 6.36 42.37 -12.63
CA THR A 391 6.57 43.50 -11.72
C THR A 391 5.58 43.43 -10.57
N ILE A 392 6.08 43.38 -9.34
CA ILE A 392 5.26 43.35 -8.12
C ILE A 392 5.33 44.66 -7.32
N ALA A 393 6.34 45.50 -7.57
CA ALA A 393 6.41 46.85 -7.02
C ALA A 393 7.02 47.79 -8.06
N ARG A 394 6.48 49.02 -8.17
CA ARG A 394 7.04 50.09 -9.01
C ARG A 394 7.02 51.41 -8.27
N VAL A 395 8.20 52.00 -8.08
CA VAL A 395 8.32 53.34 -7.51
C VAL A 395 7.93 54.37 -8.57
N SER A 396 6.94 55.20 -8.29
CA SER A 396 6.45 56.24 -9.22
C SER A 396 6.87 57.65 -8.83
N ARG A 397 7.06 57.88 -7.52
CA ARG A 397 7.49 59.18 -6.98
C ARG A 397 8.39 58.95 -5.77
N VAL A 398 9.42 59.79 -5.65
CA VAL A 398 10.31 59.87 -4.49
C VAL A 398 10.34 61.31 -4.02
N ASN A 399 10.15 61.54 -2.71
CA ASN A 399 10.35 62.82 -2.04
C ASN A 399 11.37 62.61 -0.93
N THR A 400 12.43 63.41 -0.91
CA THR A 400 13.55 63.29 0.02
C THR A 400 13.74 64.61 0.74
N GLU A 401 13.69 64.57 2.07
CA GLU A 401 13.84 65.74 2.94
C GLU A 401 14.97 65.47 3.95
N PRO A 402 15.73 66.49 4.39
CA PRO A 402 16.65 66.32 5.51
C PRO A 402 15.90 65.84 6.76
N SER A 403 16.42 64.81 7.44
CA SER A 403 15.92 64.45 8.78
C SER A 403 16.19 65.60 9.75
N VAL A 404 15.45 65.69 10.84
CA VAL A 404 15.54 66.82 11.77
C VAL A 404 16.32 66.44 13.03
N ILE A 405 17.23 67.31 13.47
CA ILE A 405 17.94 67.21 14.76
C ILE A 405 17.54 68.34 15.71
N ILE A 406 17.43 68.00 16.98
CA ILE A 406 17.25 68.97 18.06
C ILE A 406 18.63 69.28 18.64
N THR A 407 19.03 70.55 18.58
CA THR A 407 20.30 71.04 19.12
C THR A 407 20.05 71.95 20.32
N THR A 408 20.90 71.88 21.34
CA THR A 408 20.85 72.77 22.50
C THR A 408 22.03 73.74 22.42
N GLY A 409 21.73 75.03 22.35
CA GLY A 409 22.75 76.08 22.35
C GLY A 409 23.36 76.30 23.74
N ASP A 410 24.52 76.96 23.81
CA ASP A 410 25.27 77.21 25.05
C ASP A 410 24.49 78.02 26.11
N ASN A 411 23.39 78.66 25.71
CA ASN A 411 22.45 79.40 26.56
C ASN A 411 21.22 78.57 27.00
N GLY A 412 21.19 77.26 26.71
CA GLY A 412 20.06 76.39 27.00
C GLY A 412 18.88 76.50 26.02
N THR A 413 19.01 77.25 24.92
CA THR A 413 17.94 77.33 23.90
C THR A 413 17.89 76.08 23.04
N VAL A 414 16.67 75.61 22.75
CA VAL A 414 16.40 74.44 21.90
C VAL A 414 16.16 74.91 20.47
N ASN A 415 16.98 74.46 19.52
CA ASN A 415 16.86 74.79 18.10
C ASN A 415 16.65 73.52 17.26
N VAL A 416 15.81 73.65 16.25
CA VAL A 416 15.53 72.58 15.26
C VAL A 416 16.40 72.86 14.03
N ALA A 417 17.22 71.88 13.62
CA ALA A 417 18.11 72.00 12.48
C ALA A 417 18.07 70.74 11.61
N ASP A 418 18.49 70.86 10.36
CA ASP A 418 18.57 69.73 9.43
C ASP A 418 19.75 68.82 9.80
N HIS A 419 19.55 67.50 9.69
CA HIS A 419 20.60 66.51 9.85
C HIS A 419 21.54 66.59 8.63
N PRO A 420 22.86 66.76 8.82
CA PRO A 420 23.80 66.93 7.71
C PRO A 420 23.91 65.70 6.80
N TYR A 421 23.67 64.50 7.34
CA TYR A 421 23.88 63.22 6.64
C TYR A 421 22.66 62.30 6.53
N LEU A 422 21.55 62.63 7.20
CA LEU A 422 20.38 61.75 7.26
C LEU A 422 19.19 62.41 6.54
N ARG A 423 18.38 61.57 5.93
CA ARG A 423 17.24 61.93 5.09
C ARG A 423 16.01 61.13 5.50
N ASP A 424 14.87 61.79 5.48
CA ASP A 424 13.57 61.16 5.52
C ASP A 424 13.04 61.08 4.09
N ILE A 425 12.60 59.88 3.70
CA ILE A 425 12.18 59.59 2.34
C ILE A 425 10.73 59.14 2.36
N THR A 426 9.92 59.76 1.51
CA THR A 426 8.55 59.32 1.22
C THR A 426 8.46 58.91 -0.24
N ILE A 427 8.11 57.65 -0.49
CA ILE A 427 7.93 57.11 -1.84
C ILE A 427 6.46 56.77 -2.11
N THR A 428 6.00 57.04 -3.33
CA THR A 428 4.73 56.53 -3.85
C THR A 428 5.01 55.34 -4.73
N THR A 429 4.48 54.18 -4.37
CA THR A 429 4.77 52.90 -5.02
C THR A 429 3.48 52.22 -5.46
N GLU A 430 3.41 51.74 -6.69
CA GLU A 430 2.36 50.82 -7.12
C GLU A 430 2.78 49.40 -6.71
N LEU A 431 2.03 48.78 -5.81
CA LEU A 431 2.25 47.41 -5.33
C LEU A 431 1.21 46.48 -5.93
N ARG A 432 1.67 45.33 -6.46
CA ARG A 432 0.78 44.22 -6.80
C ARG A 432 0.44 43.46 -5.52
N VAL A 433 -0.77 43.70 -5.04
CA VAL A 433 -1.30 43.14 -3.80
C VAL A 433 -2.26 42.00 -4.10
N ARG A 434 -2.61 41.24 -3.06
CA ARG A 434 -3.70 40.28 -3.08
C ARG A 434 -4.80 40.74 -2.13
N GLU A 435 -6.02 40.80 -2.63
CA GLU A 435 -7.19 41.24 -1.88
C GLU A 435 -8.13 40.11 -1.56
N SER A 436 -8.55 40.05 -0.30
CA SER A 436 -9.51 39.07 0.18
C SER A 436 -10.46 39.70 1.19
N THR A 437 -11.42 38.92 1.68
CA THR A 437 -12.32 39.36 2.76
C THR A 437 -11.60 39.67 4.08
N SER A 438 -10.37 39.18 4.27
CA SER A 438 -9.54 39.49 5.45
C SER A 438 -8.68 40.73 5.29
N GLY A 439 -8.67 41.37 4.10
CA GLY A 439 -7.91 42.60 3.84
C GLY A 439 -6.96 42.49 2.65
N VAL A 440 -6.10 43.50 2.54
CA VAL A 440 -5.08 43.63 1.49
C VAL A 440 -3.76 43.06 1.99
N GLN A 441 -3.10 42.26 1.17
CA GLN A 441 -1.80 41.67 1.48
C GLN A 441 -0.78 41.97 0.38
N PHE A 442 0.46 42.25 0.77
CA PHE A 442 1.60 42.34 -0.13
C PHE A 442 2.60 41.26 0.25
N LYS A 443 3.00 40.41 -0.70
CA LYS A 443 3.91 39.26 -0.47
C LYS A 443 3.42 38.30 0.64
N GLY A 444 2.10 38.17 0.80
CA GLY A 444 1.47 37.35 1.85
C GLY A 444 1.35 38.04 3.22
N GLU A 445 1.95 39.21 3.40
CA GLU A 445 1.87 39.97 4.66
C GLU A 445 0.77 41.03 4.60
N SER A 446 0.16 41.32 5.75
CA SER A 446 -0.90 42.32 5.85
C SER A 446 -0.39 43.72 5.47
N LEU A 447 -1.06 44.37 4.53
CA LEU A 447 -0.74 45.72 4.09
C LEU A 447 -1.72 46.71 4.73
N GLN A 448 -1.28 47.35 5.82
CA GLN A 448 -2.08 48.30 6.59
C GLN A 448 -1.22 49.50 6.98
N GLN A 449 -1.85 50.63 7.32
CA GLN A 449 -1.11 51.78 7.82
C GLN A 449 -0.31 51.40 9.08
N GLY A 450 0.98 51.74 9.08
CA GLY A 450 1.92 51.40 10.14
C GLY A 450 2.58 50.03 9.99
N SER A 451 2.15 49.17 9.05
CA SER A 451 2.90 47.94 8.75
C SER A 451 4.18 48.27 7.97
N THR A 452 5.13 47.35 8.00
CA THR A 452 6.40 47.48 7.28
C THR A 452 6.37 46.62 6.02
N VAL A 453 6.98 47.09 4.94
CA VAL A 453 7.16 46.34 3.71
C VAL A 453 8.62 46.33 3.29
N VAL A 454 9.07 45.19 2.77
CA VAL A 454 10.40 45.03 2.18
C VAL A 454 10.26 45.05 0.66
N ILE A 455 11.03 45.90 -0.01
CA ILE A 455 11.06 46.02 -1.47
C ILE A 455 12.49 45.92 -1.97
N ASN A 456 12.74 45.02 -2.91
CA ASN A 456 14.03 44.90 -3.57
C ASN A 456 13.99 45.63 -4.92
N LEU A 457 14.64 46.79 -4.97
CA LEU A 457 14.71 47.67 -6.14
C LEU A 457 15.88 47.33 -7.08
N GLY A 458 16.43 46.11 -6.97
CA GLY A 458 17.53 45.60 -7.79
C GLY A 458 18.90 45.93 -7.18
N THR A 459 19.21 47.22 -7.03
CA THR A 459 20.49 47.68 -6.46
C THR A 459 20.44 47.84 -4.94
N ILE A 460 19.24 48.04 -4.39
CA ILE A 460 18.99 48.33 -2.99
C ILE A 460 17.74 47.57 -2.52
N THR A 461 17.82 46.95 -1.35
CA THR A 461 16.64 46.46 -0.63
C THR A 461 16.27 47.49 0.41
N ILE A 462 15.03 47.96 0.37
CA ILE A 462 14.48 48.93 1.31
C ILE A 462 13.45 48.27 2.23
N GLU A 463 13.41 48.75 3.46
CA GLU A 463 12.38 48.43 4.44
C GLU A 463 11.66 49.73 4.79
N ALA A 464 10.35 49.81 4.55
CA ALA A 464 9.61 51.06 4.66
C ALA A 464 8.27 50.87 5.38
N THR A 465 7.87 51.88 6.15
CA THR A 465 6.60 51.91 6.88
C THR A 465 5.49 52.43 5.98
N VAL A 466 4.36 51.74 5.94
CA VAL A 466 3.16 52.13 5.19
C VAL A 466 2.50 53.35 5.85
N VAL A 467 2.40 54.44 5.11
CA VAL A 467 1.70 55.68 5.54
C VAL A 467 0.26 55.68 5.08
N SER A 468 0.01 55.25 3.83
CA SER A 468 -1.33 55.15 3.29
C SER A 468 -1.42 54.07 2.22
N VAL A 469 -2.58 53.41 2.13
CA VAL A 469 -2.94 52.46 1.08
C VAL A 469 -4.07 53.08 0.27
N GLY A 470 -3.84 53.33 -1.01
CA GLY A 470 -4.82 53.91 -1.93
C GLY A 470 -6.00 52.96 -2.16
N LEU A 471 -7.16 53.55 -2.49
CA LEU A 471 -8.38 52.79 -2.79
C LEU A 471 -8.35 52.10 -4.15
#